data_AF-A0A0F8Y0D5-F1
#
_entry.id   AF-A0A0F8Y0D5-F1
#
_cell.length_a   1.000
_cell.length_b   1.000
_cell.length_c   1.000
_cell.angle_alpha   90.00
_cell.angle_beta   90.00
_cell.angle_gamma   90.00
#
_symmetry.space_group_name_H-M   'P 1'
#
loop_
_entity.id
_entity.type
_entity.pdbx_description
1 polymer ?
#
loop_
_entity_poly.entity_id
_entity_poly.type
_entity_poly.pdbx_seq_one_letter_code
_entity_poly.pdbx_strand_id
1 'polypeptide(L)'
;HPESVKSQLSYEKQQKLHTEQQSNEVLSNADSVVPEQVANTEPAEDTSPTDLEPQMLDELPLEEQVTQLKQQLAEQKATLKSVLKQMRGPSDFEKVLRDKFEKQTRDEEWAYRTEMALQDFLLTADLAIMPDIVSAKCKTTVCEFELAAPADNDTFGSAQWRELNDKLMKQEFWQQFKSTTSTSSDSELKLLLSTEL
;
A
#
# COMPACT_ATOMS: atom_id res chain seq x y z
N HIS A 1 30.20 37.37 42.72
CA HIS A 1 28.91 37.12 42.05
C HIS A 1 29.07 35.95 41.08
N PRO A 2 28.33 34.86 41.30
CA PRO A 2 28.33 33.64 40.49
C PRO A 2 27.13 33.63 39.51
N GLU A 3 27.21 32.89 38.40
CA GLU A 3 26.09 32.13 37.82
C GLU A 3 26.61 31.29 36.63
N SER A 4 27.04 30.06 36.93
CA SER A 4 27.22 29.00 35.93
C SER A 4 26.70 27.69 36.52
N VAL A 5 25.40 27.65 36.84
CA VAL A 5 24.67 26.46 37.29
C VAL A 5 23.20 26.64 36.91
N LYS A 6 22.84 26.50 35.63
CA LYS A 6 21.41 26.45 35.23
C LYS A 6 21.07 25.55 34.04
N SER A 7 22.05 24.94 33.38
CA SER A 7 21.77 24.13 32.17
C SER A 7 21.76 22.61 32.38
N GLN A 8 22.18 22.10 33.55
CA GLN A 8 22.24 20.66 33.82
C GLN A 8 21.02 20.07 34.58
N LEU A 9 20.10 20.90 35.07
CA LEU A 9 18.92 20.43 35.84
C LEU A 9 17.68 20.10 34.98
N SER A 10 17.75 20.27 33.65
CA SER A 10 16.60 20.06 32.75
C SER A 10 16.58 18.68 32.08
N TYR A 11 17.67 17.91 32.13
CA TYR A 11 17.77 16.64 31.39
C TYR A 11 17.46 15.40 32.24
N GLU A 12 17.51 15.47 33.58
CA GLU A 12 17.23 14.33 34.45
C GLU A 12 15.73 14.16 34.82
N LYS A 13 14.86 15.09 34.43
CA LYS A 13 13.44 15.09 34.87
C LYS A 13 12.44 14.50 33.86
N GLN A 14 12.87 14.11 32.65
CA GLN A 14 11.97 13.50 31.65
C GLN A 14 12.26 12.03 31.34
N GLN A 15 13.30 11.42 31.92
CA GLN A 15 13.60 9.99 31.77
C GLN A 15 13.03 9.09 32.88
N LYS A 16 12.12 9.59 33.73
CA LYS A 16 11.63 8.85 34.91
C LYS A 16 10.12 8.70 35.05
N LEU A 17 9.35 8.78 33.96
CA LEU A 17 7.88 8.67 34.05
C LEU A 17 7.20 7.66 33.11
N HIS A 18 7.92 6.72 32.48
CA HIS A 18 7.25 5.67 31.67
C HIS A 18 7.91 4.30 31.77
N THR A 19 8.28 3.89 32.99
CA THR A 19 8.59 2.48 33.27
C THR A 19 8.13 2.14 34.68
N GLU A 20 6.84 1.85 34.83
CA GLU A 20 6.27 0.93 35.82
C GLU A 20 4.75 1.03 35.73
N GLN A 21 4.11 -0.01 35.19
CA GLN A 21 2.93 -0.63 35.79
C GLN A 21 2.53 -1.85 34.96
N GLN A 22 3.13 -2.97 35.35
CA GLN A 22 2.66 -4.32 35.05
C GLN A 22 1.64 -4.71 36.13
N SER A 23 0.62 -5.46 35.71
CA SER A 23 -0.18 -6.41 36.50
C SER A 23 -1.13 -5.87 37.58
N ASN A 24 -2.42 -6.06 37.35
CA ASN A 24 -3.29 -6.74 38.32
C ASN A 24 -4.46 -7.43 37.62
N GLU A 25 -4.44 -8.76 37.72
CA GLU A 25 -5.46 -9.72 37.37
C GLU A 25 -6.29 -10.01 38.63
N VAL A 26 -7.63 -9.87 38.57
CA VAL A 26 -8.54 -10.49 39.55
C VAL A 26 -9.82 -10.95 38.83
N LEU A 27 -10.07 -12.25 38.97
CA LEU A 27 -11.21 -13.07 38.55
C LEU A 27 -12.57 -12.69 39.18
N SER A 28 -13.62 -13.30 38.59
CA SER A 28 -14.89 -13.80 39.21
C SER A 28 -16.13 -12.99 38.77
N ASN A 29 -17.24 -13.54 38.25
CA ASN A 29 -17.78 -14.88 38.07
C ASN A 29 -18.88 -14.79 36.99
N ALA A 30 -18.99 -15.74 36.05
CA ALA A 30 -20.08 -16.72 35.94
C ALA A 30 -21.50 -16.21 36.23
N ASP A 31 -22.37 -16.18 35.22
CA ASP A 31 -23.46 -17.15 35.17
C ASP A 31 -24.09 -17.31 33.78
N SER A 32 -24.40 -18.57 33.50
CA SER A 32 -25.13 -19.08 32.35
C SER A 32 -26.63 -18.82 32.54
N VAL A 33 -27.44 -18.97 31.49
CA VAL A 33 -28.80 -19.57 31.48
C VAL A 33 -29.58 -19.08 30.24
N VAL A 34 -29.68 -20.01 29.28
CA VAL A 34 -30.81 -20.14 28.35
C VAL A 34 -32.06 -20.53 29.15
N PRO A 35 -33.26 -20.08 28.75
CA PRO A 35 -34.34 -21.05 28.64
C PRO A 35 -35.11 -20.97 27.32
N GLU A 36 -35.45 -22.16 26.85
CA GLU A 36 -36.29 -22.47 25.70
C GLU A 36 -37.73 -22.80 26.19
N GLN A 37 -38.71 -22.61 25.29
CA GLN A 37 -40.08 -23.19 25.24
C GLN A 37 -41.19 -22.52 26.12
N VAL A 38 -42.50 -22.47 25.79
CA VAL A 38 -43.39 -23.21 24.87
C VAL A 38 -44.74 -22.43 24.65
N ALA A 39 -45.43 -22.66 23.52
CA ALA A 39 -46.92 -22.76 23.31
C ALA A 39 -47.82 -21.49 23.45
N ASN A 40 -48.91 -21.22 22.68
CA ASN A 40 -49.76 -22.02 21.76
C ASN A 40 -50.78 -21.14 20.95
N THR A 41 -51.17 -21.61 19.74
CA THR A 41 -52.47 -21.53 18.98
C THR A 41 -53.20 -20.18 18.69
N GLU A 42 -53.30 -19.69 17.43
CA GLU A 42 -54.23 -19.96 16.27
C GLU A 42 -55.39 -18.93 16.14
N PRO A 43 -56.17 -18.82 15.04
CA PRO A 43 -55.88 -18.61 13.60
C PRO A 43 -56.79 -17.50 12.95
N ALA A 44 -56.57 -17.13 11.67
CA ALA A 44 -57.61 -16.97 10.63
C ALA A 44 -57.15 -16.14 9.41
N GLU A 45 -57.41 -16.72 8.23
CA GLU A 45 -57.86 -16.13 6.94
C GLU A 45 -57.02 -15.02 6.29
N ASP A 46 -56.86 -14.91 4.98
CA ASP A 46 -57.12 -15.70 3.77
C ASP A 46 -56.51 -14.81 2.67
N THR A 47 -55.57 -15.30 1.86
CA THR A 47 -55.22 -14.67 0.58
C THR A 47 -54.38 -15.62 -0.26
N SER A 48 -54.98 -16.16 -1.30
CA SER A 48 -54.31 -16.67 -2.50
C SER A 48 -54.55 -15.67 -3.65
N PRO A 49 -53.87 -15.75 -4.80
CA PRO A 49 -52.48 -16.12 -5.07
C PRO A 49 -51.81 -15.09 -6.01
N THR A 50 -50.54 -14.75 -5.81
CA THR A 50 -49.70 -14.24 -6.91
C THR A 50 -48.34 -14.90 -6.82
N ASP A 51 -48.21 -15.94 -7.64
CA ASP A 51 -46.99 -16.64 -7.96
C ASP A 51 -46.01 -15.65 -8.61
N LEU A 52 -45.08 -15.13 -7.81
CA LEU A 52 -43.85 -14.53 -8.28
C LEU A 52 -42.75 -15.29 -7.56
N GLU A 53 -42.33 -16.39 -8.18
CA GLU A 53 -41.09 -17.09 -7.89
C GLU A 53 -39.98 -16.09 -7.50
N PRO A 54 -39.47 -16.16 -6.26
CA PRO A 54 -38.11 -15.74 -6.01
C PRO A 54 -37.26 -16.68 -6.84
N GLN A 55 -36.64 -16.17 -7.91
CA GLN A 55 -35.58 -16.88 -8.61
C GLN A 55 -34.59 -17.30 -7.56
N MET A 56 -34.63 -18.59 -7.22
CA MET A 56 -33.65 -19.22 -6.37
C MET A 56 -32.31 -18.98 -7.05
N LEU A 57 -31.53 -18.08 -6.45
CA LEU A 57 -30.09 -18.10 -6.56
C LEU A 57 -29.70 -19.52 -6.17
N ASP A 58 -29.48 -20.35 -7.18
CA ASP A 58 -28.94 -21.68 -7.03
C ASP A 58 -27.62 -21.51 -6.28
N GLU A 59 -27.65 -21.85 -5.00
CA GLU A 59 -26.52 -21.80 -4.09
C GLU A 59 -25.60 -22.94 -4.52
N LEU A 60 -24.89 -22.72 -5.64
CA LEU A 60 -23.82 -23.59 -6.08
C LEU A 60 -22.91 -23.85 -4.88
N PRO A 61 -22.53 -25.12 -4.61
CA PRO A 61 -21.66 -25.46 -3.50
C PRO A 61 -20.47 -24.51 -3.47
N LEU A 62 -20.05 -24.07 -2.29
CA LEU A 62 -18.98 -23.08 -2.14
C LEU A 62 -17.71 -23.48 -2.92
N GLU A 63 -17.43 -24.78 -3.03
CA GLU A 63 -16.38 -25.33 -3.85
C GLU A 63 -16.51 -24.97 -5.35
N GLU A 64 -17.72 -25.01 -5.89
CA GLU A 64 -18.00 -24.72 -7.29
C GLU A 64 -17.87 -23.22 -7.59
N GLN A 65 -18.34 -22.37 -6.67
CA GLN A 65 -18.09 -20.92 -6.72
C GLN A 65 -16.59 -20.61 -6.69
N VAL A 66 -15.83 -21.26 -5.80
CA VAL A 66 -14.38 -21.09 -5.71
C VAL A 66 -13.67 -21.55 -6.99
N THR A 67 -14.13 -22.64 -7.63
CA THR A 67 -13.57 -23.06 -8.92
C THR A 67 -13.89 -22.07 -10.03
N GLN A 68 -15.11 -21.55 -10.10
CA GLN A 68 -15.51 -20.57 -11.09
C GLN A 68 -14.75 -19.25 -10.91
N LEU A 69 -14.59 -18.78 -9.67
CA LEU A 69 -13.79 -17.59 -9.33
C LEU A 69 -12.32 -17.78 -9.70
N LYS A 70 -11.72 -18.94 -9.41
CA LYS A 70 -10.34 -19.26 -9.80
C LYS A 70 -10.18 -19.29 -11.32
N GLN A 71 -11.17 -19.80 -12.04
CA GLN A 71 -11.15 -19.85 -13.50
C GLN A 71 -11.25 -18.44 -14.11
N GLN A 72 -12.18 -17.61 -13.62
CA GLN A 72 -12.28 -16.20 -14.03
C GLN A 72 -10.99 -15.43 -13.73
N LEU A 73 -10.36 -15.67 -12.57
CA LEU A 73 -9.10 -15.02 -12.20
C LEU A 73 -7.95 -15.45 -13.13
N ALA A 74 -7.91 -16.73 -13.52
CA ALA A 74 -6.93 -17.26 -14.46
C ALA A 74 -7.13 -16.66 -15.88
N GLU A 75 -8.38 -16.53 -16.33
CA GLU A 75 -8.72 -15.91 -17.62
C GLU A 75 -8.38 -14.42 -17.64
N GLN A 76 -8.68 -13.68 -16.57
CA GLN A 76 -8.29 -12.28 -16.44
C GLN A 76 -6.77 -12.11 -16.46
N LYS A 77 -6.05 -12.97 -15.74
CA LYS A 77 -4.57 -12.96 -15.73
C LYS A 77 -3.98 -13.29 -17.10
N ALA A 78 -4.57 -14.23 -17.82
CA ALA A 78 -4.14 -14.58 -19.18
C ALA A 78 -4.39 -13.42 -20.16
N THR A 79 -5.54 -12.76 -20.05
CA THR A 79 -5.90 -11.59 -20.85
C THR A 79 -4.93 -10.44 -20.59
N LEU A 80 -4.64 -10.13 -19.32
CA LEU A 80 -3.68 -9.09 -18.94
C LEU A 80 -2.29 -9.38 -19.52
N LYS A 81 -1.82 -10.64 -19.42
CA LYS A 81 -0.54 -11.07 -19.98
C LYS A 81 -0.49 -10.97 -21.51
N SER A 82 -1.61 -11.22 -22.19
CA SER A 82 -1.72 -11.07 -23.64
C SER A 82 -1.69 -9.60 -24.04
N VAL A 83 -2.42 -8.73 -23.33
CA VAL A 83 -2.40 -7.28 -23.55
C VAL A 83 -0.99 -6.73 -23.33
N LEU A 84 -0.31 -7.15 -22.28
CA LEU A 84 1.08 -6.78 -21.99
C LEU A 84 2.04 -7.19 -23.12
N LYS A 85 1.79 -8.34 -23.76
CA LYS A 85 2.58 -8.81 -24.92
C LYS A 85 2.26 -8.04 -26.21
N GLN A 86 1.10 -7.40 -26.30
CA GLN A 86 0.64 -6.64 -27.45
C GLN A 86 1.00 -5.15 -27.38
N MET A 87 1.32 -4.62 -26.19
CA MET A 87 1.76 -3.25 -25.99
C MET A 87 3.08 -3.00 -26.72
N ARG A 88 3.05 -2.09 -27.70
CA ARG A 88 4.12 -1.90 -28.70
C ARG A 88 4.98 -0.70 -28.29
N GLY A 89 5.81 -0.91 -27.27
CA GLY A 89 6.91 -0.02 -26.91
C GLY A 89 6.83 0.49 -25.46
N PRO A 90 7.96 1.02 -24.92
CA PRO A 90 8.04 1.50 -23.53
C PRO A 90 6.99 2.56 -23.18
N SER A 91 6.62 3.39 -24.16
CA SER A 91 5.63 4.47 -24.03
C SER A 91 4.22 3.97 -23.73
N ASP A 92 3.79 2.87 -24.37
CA ASP A 92 2.45 2.31 -24.15
C ASP A 92 2.32 1.74 -22.73
N PHE A 93 3.41 1.19 -22.19
CA PHE A 93 3.46 0.64 -20.84
C PHE A 93 3.44 1.72 -19.76
N GLU A 94 4.22 2.79 -19.92
CA GLU A 94 4.17 3.94 -19.02
C GLU A 94 2.75 4.53 -18.95
N LYS A 95 2.08 4.66 -20.11
CA LYS A 95 0.70 5.17 -20.16
C LYS A 95 -0.27 4.29 -19.37
N VAL A 96 -0.16 2.97 -19.47
CA VAL A 96 -1.02 2.04 -18.69
C VAL A 96 -0.76 2.16 -17.19
N LEU A 97 0.50 2.28 -16.76
CA LEU A 97 0.81 2.50 -15.34
C LEU A 97 0.24 3.82 -14.84
N ARG A 98 0.31 4.89 -15.65
CA ARG A 98 -0.24 6.20 -15.32
C ARG A 98 -1.76 6.19 -15.24
N ASP A 99 -2.44 5.58 -16.22
CA ASP A 99 -3.90 5.41 -16.22
C ASP A 99 -4.38 4.61 -14.99
N LYS A 100 -3.59 3.61 -14.58
CA LYS A 100 -3.86 2.82 -13.38
C LYS A 100 -3.66 3.63 -12.11
N PHE A 101 -2.56 4.40 -12.04
CA PHE A 101 -2.31 5.32 -10.94
C PHE A 101 -3.51 6.26 -10.77
N GLU A 102 -3.99 6.92 -11.82
CA GLU A 102 -5.12 7.85 -11.72
C GLU A 102 -6.40 7.23 -11.16
N LYS A 103 -6.70 5.97 -11.53
CA LYS A 103 -7.91 5.26 -11.08
C LYS A 103 -7.82 4.70 -9.67
N GLN A 104 -6.61 4.52 -9.13
CA GLN A 104 -6.43 3.95 -7.79
C GLN A 104 -6.77 4.95 -6.70
N THR A 105 -7.26 4.42 -5.58
CA THR A 105 -7.32 5.13 -4.32
C THR A 105 -5.97 5.08 -3.62
N ARG A 106 -5.71 6.04 -2.73
CA ARG A 106 -4.50 6.03 -1.91
C ARG A 106 -4.70 5.08 -0.73
N ASP A 107 -3.74 4.18 -0.55
CA ASP A 107 -3.55 3.44 0.69
C ASP A 107 -2.53 4.23 1.51
N GLU A 108 -2.97 4.85 2.61
CA GLU A 108 -2.12 5.77 3.38
C GLU A 108 -0.93 5.07 4.04
N GLU A 109 -1.10 3.85 4.57
CA GLU A 109 -0.02 3.14 5.23
C GLU A 109 1.04 2.71 4.22
N TRP A 110 0.60 2.09 3.12
CA TRP A 110 1.49 1.67 2.05
C TRP A 110 2.22 2.86 1.42
N ALA A 111 1.48 3.92 1.12
CA ALA A 111 2.04 5.08 0.45
C ALA A 111 3.06 5.80 1.34
N TYR A 112 2.72 6.05 2.60
CA TYR A 112 3.64 6.66 3.56
C TYR A 112 4.91 5.83 3.73
N ARG A 113 4.78 4.51 3.93
CA ARG A 113 5.94 3.61 4.06
C ARG A 113 6.85 3.68 2.85
N THR A 114 6.29 3.68 1.65
CA THR A 114 7.06 3.66 0.40
C THR A 114 7.69 5.02 0.08
N GLU A 115 6.97 6.11 0.32
CA GLU A 115 7.48 7.48 0.19
C GLU A 115 8.64 7.72 1.18
N MET A 116 8.51 7.24 2.42
CA MET A 116 9.59 7.28 3.41
C MET A 116 10.78 6.39 3.01
N ALA A 117 10.53 5.21 2.44
CA ALA A 117 11.62 4.35 1.98
C ALA A 117 12.46 5.00 0.87
N LEU A 118 11.85 5.84 0.01
CA LEU A 118 12.59 6.63 -0.96
C LEU A 118 13.46 7.70 -0.29
N GLN A 119 12.90 8.43 0.67
CA GLN A 119 13.65 9.43 1.43
C GLN A 119 14.84 8.81 2.17
N ASP A 120 14.60 7.71 2.88
CA ASP A 120 15.63 6.97 3.61
C ASP A 120 16.73 6.45 2.67
N PHE A 121 16.33 5.91 1.51
CA PHE A 121 17.29 5.48 0.49
C PHE A 121 18.18 6.64 0.03
N LEU A 122 17.63 7.80 -0.31
CA LEU A 122 18.44 8.93 -0.80
C LEU A 122 19.46 9.38 0.26
N LEU A 123 19.11 9.31 1.54
CA LEU A 123 19.98 9.68 2.66
C LEU A 123 21.07 8.64 2.95
N THR A 124 20.82 7.36 2.66
CA THR A 124 21.68 6.24 3.11
C THR A 124 22.45 5.55 2.00
N ALA A 125 22.07 5.70 0.72
CA ALA A 125 22.63 4.96 -0.41
C ALA A 125 24.04 5.40 -0.85
N ASP A 126 24.69 6.31 -0.10
CA ASP A 126 26.03 6.83 -0.38
C ASP A 126 26.16 7.33 -1.82
N LEU A 127 25.16 8.10 -2.29
CA LEU A 127 25.17 8.68 -3.64
C LEU A 127 26.24 9.77 -3.72
N ALA A 128 26.97 9.82 -4.84
CA ALA A 128 27.99 10.85 -5.05
C ALA A 128 27.40 12.27 -4.95
N ILE A 129 26.18 12.44 -5.49
CA ILE A 129 25.38 13.65 -5.35
C ILE A 129 23.94 13.22 -5.09
N MET A 130 23.36 13.71 -4.00
CA MET A 130 21.97 13.41 -3.63
C MET A 130 21.01 14.32 -4.42
N PRO A 131 20.03 13.80 -5.16
CA PRO A 131 19.03 14.61 -5.83
C PRO A 131 17.93 15.09 -4.87
N ASP A 132 17.20 16.11 -5.31
CA ASP A 132 16.04 16.64 -4.60
C ASP A 132 14.78 15.85 -4.96
N ILE A 133 13.92 15.58 -3.98
CA ILE A 133 12.59 15.00 -4.24
C ILE A 133 11.64 16.14 -4.62
N VAL A 134 11.20 16.15 -5.87
CA VAL A 134 10.17 17.08 -6.36
C VAL A 134 8.79 16.59 -5.97
N SER A 135 8.52 15.32 -6.21
CA SER A 135 7.27 14.69 -5.79
C SER A 135 7.46 13.21 -5.49
N ALA A 136 6.71 12.73 -4.50
CA ALA A 136 6.61 11.33 -4.18
C ALA A 136 5.15 11.01 -3.89
N LYS A 137 4.52 10.26 -4.78
CA LYS A 137 3.10 9.96 -4.71
C LYS A 137 2.88 8.46 -4.91
N CYS A 138 2.49 7.80 -3.85
CA CYS A 138 2.07 6.41 -3.91
C CYS A 138 0.55 6.27 -3.74
N LYS A 139 0.00 5.31 -4.47
CA LYS A 139 -1.36 4.78 -4.31
C LYS A 139 -1.26 3.28 -4.02
N THR A 140 -2.38 2.55 -4.02
CA THR A 140 -2.42 1.14 -3.57
C THR A 140 -1.34 0.25 -4.20
N THR A 141 -1.08 0.34 -5.51
CA THR A 141 -0.09 -0.55 -6.15
C THR A 141 0.91 0.17 -7.04
N VAL A 142 0.66 1.44 -7.37
CA VAL A 142 1.50 2.24 -8.26
C VAL A 142 2.04 3.44 -7.51
N CYS A 143 3.33 3.71 -7.71
CA CYS A 143 4.01 4.89 -7.18
C CYS A 143 4.61 5.71 -8.33
N GLU A 144 4.44 7.02 -8.26
CA GLU A 144 5.08 8.01 -9.11
C GLU A 144 6.07 8.83 -8.27
N PHE A 145 7.33 8.82 -8.66
CA PHE A 145 8.39 9.62 -8.05
C PHE A 145 9.01 10.54 -9.10
N GLU A 146 9.26 11.77 -8.69
CA GLU A 146 9.92 12.79 -9.49
C GLU A 146 11.07 13.36 -8.67
N LEU A 147 12.27 13.23 -9.21
CA LEU A 147 13.51 13.71 -8.62
C LEU A 147 14.11 14.78 -9.54
N ALA A 148 14.75 15.78 -8.95
CA ALA A 148 15.48 16.82 -9.67
C ALA A 148 16.95 16.80 -9.29
N ALA A 149 17.80 17.14 -10.26
CA ALA A 149 19.18 17.49 -9.99
C ALA A 149 19.22 18.69 -9.02
N PRO A 150 20.13 18.71 -8.04
CA PRO A 150 20.27 19.84 -7.14
C PRO A 150 20.56 21.12 -7.91
N ALA A 151 19.87 22.21 -7.57
CA ALA A 151 19.90 23.46 -8.34
C ALA A 151 21.31 24.06 -8.51
N ASP A 152 22.22 23.78 -7.58
CA ASP A 152 23.59 24.31 -7.56
C ASP A 152 24.64 23.34 -8.14
N ASN A 153 24.22 22.31 -8.89
CA ASN A 153 25.12 21.27 -9.36
C ASN A 153 25.10 21.06 -10.88
N ASP A 154 25.99 21.79 -11.56
CA ASP A 154 26.19 21.72 -13.03
C ASP A 154 26.81 20.39 -13.51
N THR A 155 27.27 19.53 -12.58
CA THR A 155 27.90 18.24 -12.90
C THR A 155 26.95 17.06 -12.81
N PHE A 156 25.73 17.31 -12.33
CA PHE A 156 24.69 16.29 -12.25
C PHE A 156 24.19 15.95 -13.66
N GLY A 157 24.07 14.66 -13.97
CA GLY A 157 23.50 14.21 -15.24
C GLY A 157 23.23 12.72 -15.27
N SER A 158 23.26 12.16 -16.48
CA SER A 158 22.88 10.76 -16.73
C SER A 158 23.66 9.70 -15.93
N ALA A 159 24.93 9.96 -15.59
CA ALA A 159 25.74 9.04 -14.79
C ALA A 159 25.20 8.91 -13.36
N GLN A 160 24.80 10.02 -12.75
CA GLN A 160 24.23 10.08 -11.41
C GLN A 160 22.83 9.47 -11.39
N TRP A 161 21.99 9.73 -12.41
CA TRP A 161 20.70 9.05 -12.55
C TRP A 161 20.84 7.54 -12.66
N ARG A 162 21.84 7.08 -13.43
CA ARG A 162 22.13 5.65 -13.55
C ARG A 162 22.62 5.06 -12.24
N GLU A 163 23.55 5.72 -11.54
CA GLU A 163 24.03 5.29 -10.22
C GLU A 163 22.87 5.14 -9.23
N LEU A 164 22.00 6.16 -9.17
CA LEU A 164 20.82 6.16 -8.32
C LEU A 164 19.93 4.97 -8.64
N ASN A 165 19.55 4.78 -9.90
CA ASN A 165 18.67 3.68 -10.29
C ASN A 165 19.31 2.30 -10.01
N ASP A 166 20.61 2.15 -10.28
CA ASP A 166 21.34 0.91 -10.02
C ASP A 166 21.42 0.57 -8.53
N LYS A 167 21.56 1.58 -7.65
CA LYS A 167 21.55 1.40 -6.20
C LYS A 167 20.15 1.20 -5.65
N LEU A 168 19.16 1.92 -6.15
CA LEU A 168 17.76 1.81 -5.75
C LEU A 168 17.27 0.38 -5.97
N MET A 169 17.45 -0.13 -7.19
CA MET A 169 17.00 -1.47 -7.56
C MET A 169 17.76 -2.59 -6.86
N LYS A 170 18.90 -2.33 -6.20
CA LYS A 170 19.62 -3.35 -5.42
C LYS A 170 19.06 -3.57 -4.03
N GLN A 171 18.31 -2.62 -3.47
CA GLN A 171 17.75 -2.77 -2.13
C GLN A 171 16.59 -3.78 -2.15
N GLU A 172 16.49 -4.59 -1.10
CA GLU A 172 15.44 -5.61 -0.98
C GLU A 172 14.03 -4.99 -1.00
N PHE A 173 13.86 -3.81 -0.40
CA PHE A 173 12.58 -3.11 -0.41
C PHE A 173 12.08 -2.86 -1.84
N TRP A 174 12.94 -2.44 -2.76
CA TRP A 174 12.53 -2.07 -4.12
C TRP A 174 12.25 -3.29 -5.03
N GLN A 175 12.64 -4.50 -4.61
CA GLN A 175 12.38 -5.75 -5.34
C GLN A 175 10.90 -6.17 -5.33
N GLN A 176 10.06 -5.56 -4.49
CA GLN A 176 8.62 -5.81 -4.48
C GLN A 176 7.89 -5.24 -5.71
N PHE A 177 8.51 -4.29 -6.42
CA PHE A 177 7.97 -3.72 -7.66
C PHE A 177 8.27 -4.66 -8.83
N LYS A 178 7.22 -5.15 -9.48
CA LYS A 178 7.32 -6.10 -10.60
C LYS A 178 7.55 -5.40 -11.93
N SER A 179 7.19 -4.13 -12.02
CA SER A 179 7.37 -3.32 -13.21
C SER A 179 7.82 -1.92 -12.84
N THR A 180 8.79 -1.41 -13.60
CA THR A 180 9.36 -0.09 -13.41
C THR A 180 9.58 0.57 -14.77
N THR A 181 9.19 1.82 -14.88
CA THR A 181 9.50 2.69 -16.02
C THR A 181 10.23 3.91 -15.50
N SER A 182 11.28 4.29 -16.21
CA SER A 182 12.14 5.41 -15.85
C SER A 182 12.32 6.30 -17.05
N THR A 183 12.00 7.58 -16.90
CA THR A 183 12.21 8.61 -17.91
C THR A 183 13.11 9.68 -17.30
N SER A 184 14.31 9.82 -17.83
CA SER A 184 15.33 10.77 -17.34
C SER A 184 15.65 11.83 -18.38
N SER A 185 15.79 13.07 -17.95
CA SER A 185 16.47 14.15 -18.66
C SER A 185 17.78 14.50 -17.95
N ASP A 186 18.47 15.56 -18.39
CA ASP A 186 19.67 16.04 -17.69
C ASP A 186 19.34 16.57 -16.28
N SER A 187 18.16 17.14 -16.07
CA SER A 187 17.77 17.79 -14.82
C SER A 187 16.75 17.01 -13.98
N GLU A 188 16.06 16.03 -14.55
CA GLU A 188 14.94 15.35 -13.88
C GLU A 188 14.94 13.85 -14.12
N LEU A 189 14.42 13.11 -13.14
CA LEU A 189 14.16 11.69 -13.23
C LEU A 189 12.73 11.40 -12.77
N LYS A 190 11.95 10.78 -13.66
CA LYS A 190 10.59 10.32 -13.37
C LYS A 190 10.57 8.80 -13.33
N LEU A 191 10.11 8.26 -12.21
CA LEU A 191 9.99 6.83 -11.97
C LEU A 191 8.51 6.49 -11.75
N LEU A 192 7.99 5.55 -12.52
CA LEU A 192 6.71 4.90 -12.26
C LEU A 192 6.98 3.44 -11.92
N LEU A 193 6.56 3.01 -10.73
CA LEU A 193 6.76 1.65 -10.26
C LEU A 193 5.41 1.02 -9.91
N SER A 194 5.25 -0.26 -10.22
CA SER A 194 4.07 -1.04 -9.88
C SER A 194 4.42 -2.37 -9.23
N THR A 195 3.74 -2.70 -8.13
CA THR A 195 3.84 -4.01 -7.45
C THR A 195 3.07 -5.13 -8.20
N GLU A 196 2.38 -4.74 -9.26
CA GLU A 196 1.65 -5.61 -10.18
C GLU A 196 2.30 -5.60 -11.57
N LEU A 197 2.04 -6.68 -12.33
CA LEU A 197 2.49 -6.88 -13.71
C LEU A 197 1.58 -6.15 -14.70
#